data_AF-A0A354DIS3-F1
#
_entry.id   AF-A0A354DIS3-F1
#
_cell.length_a   1.000
_cell.length_b   1.000
_cell.length_c   1.000
_cell.angle_alpha   90.00
_cell.angle_beta   90.00
_cell.angle_gamma   90.00
#
_symmetry.space_group_name_H-M   'P 1'
#
loop_
_entity.id
_entity.type
_entity.pdbx_description
1 polymer ?
#
loop_
_entity_poly.entity_id
_entity_poly.type
_entity_poly.pdbx_seq_one_letter_code
_entity_poly.pdbx_strand_id
1 'polypeptide(L)' 'ECLRMELDMDMQIIHTHDFYEGIRSVLVDKDRNPKWNPAQIKDLTRKWIDSFFISPWAIEQHPLKDLV' A
#
# COMPACT_ATOMS: atom_id res chain seq x y z
N GLU A 1 0.96 -5.07 17.61
CA GLU A 1 1.96 -4.82 16.53
C GLU A 1 1.38 -4.97 15.13
N CYS A 2 0.72 -6.08 14.75
CA CYS A 2 0.19 -6.28 13.40
C CYS A 2 -0.68 -5.12 12.89
N LEU A 3 -1.66 -4.66 13.67
CA LEU A 3 -2.54 -3.55 13.27
C LEU A 3 -1.82 -2.22 13.05
N ARG A 4 -0.69 -1.97 13.75
CA ARG A 4 0.12 -0.77 13.51
C ARG A 4 0.80 -0.85 12.15
N MET A 5 1.44 -1.99 11.88
CA MET A 5 2.08 -2.26 10.59
C MET A 5 1.08 -2.26 9.43
N GLU A 6 -0.10 -2.86 9.59
CA GLU A 6 -1.14 -2.86 8.57
C GLU A 6 -1.58 -1.42 8.24
N LEU A 7 -1.83 -0.60 9.27
CA LEU A 7 -2.20 0.79 9.06
C LEU A 7 -1.09 1.59 8.35
N ASP A 8 0.18 1.39 8.72
CA ASP A 8 1.33 2.00 8.04
C ASP A 8 1.37 1.60 6.55
N MET A 9 1.24 0.30 6.27
CA MET A 9 1.26 -0.23 4.90
C MET A 9 0.10 0.29 4.06
N ASP A 10 -1.11 0.33 4.62
CA ASP A 10 -2.30 0.81 3.93
C ASP A 10 -2.14 2.28 3.54
N MET A 11 -1.58 3.11 4.43
CA MET A 11 -1.29 4.50 4.11
C MET A 11 -0.24 4.66 3.00
N GLN A 12 0.71 3.75 2.87
CA GLN A 12 1.62 3.75 1.72
C GLN A 12 0.92 3.28 0.44
N ILE A 13 0.08 2.24 0.52
CA ILE A 13 -0.63 1.64 -0.62
C ILE A 13 -1.57 2.64 -1.29
N ILE A 14 -2.31 3.45 -0.52
CA ILE A 14 -3.23 4.46 -1.09
C ILE A 14 -2.54 5.54 -1.93
N HIS A 15 -1.22 5.69 -1.81
CA HIS A 15 -0.43 6.61 -2.63
C HIS A 15 0.14 5.97 -3.91
N THR A 16 -0.08 4.67 -4.11
CA THR A 16 0.40 3.95 -5.28
C THR A 16 -0.61 4.00 -6.43
N HIS A 17 -0.10 3.92 -7.66
CA HIS A 17 -0.91 3.75 -8.86
C HIS A 17 -1.83 2.52 -8.77
N ASP A 18 -1.29 1.39 -8.30
CA ASP A 18 -1.98 0.09 -8.33
C ASP A 18 -3.22 0.05 -7.42
N PHE A 19 -3.26 0.83 -6.34
CA PHE A 19 -4.47 0.94 -5.53
C PHE A 19 -5.65 1.49 -6.34
N TYR A 20 -5.44 2.60 -7.05
CA TYR A 20 -6.46 3.21 -7.90
C TYR A 20 -6.77 2.35 -9.13
N GLU A 21 -5.75 1.72 -9.72
CA GLU A 21 -5.94 0.84 -10.88
C GLU A 21 -6.77 -0.41 -10.55
N GLY A 22 -6.59 -0.96 -9.34
CA GLY A 22 -7.42 -2.05 -8.85
C GLY A 22 -8.88 -1.62 -8.71
N ILE A 23 -9.13 -0.45 -8.11
CA ILE A 23 -10.48 0.12 -8.00
C ILE A 23 -11.05 0.38 -9.39
N ARG A 24 -10.28 0.98 -10.30
CA ARG A 24 -10.72 1.30 -11.66
C ARG A 24 -11.17 0.03 -12.40
N SER A 25 -10.32 -1.00 -12.42
CA SER A 25 -10.57 -2.24 -13.16
C SER A 25 -11.75 -3.06 -12.63
N VAL A 26 -12.10 -2.93 -11.34
CA VAL A 26 -13.16 -3.72 -10.70
C VAL A 26 -14.45 -2.93 -10.48
N LEU A 27 -14.38 -1.67 -10.10
CA LEU A 27 -15.51 -0.87 -9.61
C LEU A 27 -15.92 0.28 -10.54
N VAL A 28 -14.96 0.93 -11.22
CA VAL A 28 -15.23 2.09 -12.08
C VAL A 28 -15.51 1.66 -13.51
N ASP A 29 -14.49 1.22 -14.23
CA ASP A 29 -14.57 0.83 -15.64
C ASP A 29 -15.04 -0.63 -15.77
N LYS A 30 -14.78 -1.44 -14.74
CA LYS A 30 -15.22 -2.84 -14.64
C LYS A 30 -14.71 -3.73 -15.78
N ASP A 31 -13.59 -3.37 -16.38
CA ASP A 31 -12.97 -4.10 -17.49
C ASP A 31 -12.29 -5.42 -17.05
N ARG A 32 -12.06 -5.61 -15.75
CA ARG A 32 -11.34 -6.76 -15.17
C ARG A 32 -9.94 -6.96 -15.78
N ASN A 33 -9.31 -5.87 -16.23
CA ASN A 33 -8.02 -5.90 -16.93
C ASN A 33 -7.04 -4.87 -16.34
N PRO A 34 -6.66 -5.04 -15.07
CA PRO A 34 -5.79 -4.08 -14.40
C PRO A 34 -4.41 -3.99 -15.06
N LYS A 35 -3.87 -2.77 -15.12
CA LYS A 35 -2.54 -2.44 -15.64
C LYS A 35 -1.58 -2.14 -14.49
N TRP A 36 -1.10 -3.22 -13.88
CA TRP A 36 -0.17 -3.15 -12.76
C TRP A 36 1.18 -2.56 -13.14
N ASN A 37 1.78 -1.82 -12.21
CA ASN A 37 3.10 -1.23 -12.38
C ASN A 37 3.93 -1.33 -11.09
N PRO A 38 4.94 -2.22 -11.04
CA PRO A 38 5.50 -3.01 -12.14
C PRO A 38 4.60 -4.17 -12.62
N ALA A 39 4.69 -4.53 -13.91
CA ALA A 39 3.81 -5.53 -14.53
C ALA A 39 4.15 -6.98 -14.16
N GLN A 40 5.38 -7.27 -13.68
CA GLN A 40 5.81 -8.61 -13.29
C GLN A 40 6.54 -8.59 -11.96
N ILE A 41 6.42 -9.68 -11.20
CA ILE A 41 7.06 -9.83 -9.88
C ILE A 41 8.57 -9.62 -9.95
N LYS A 42 9.23 -10.09 -11.02
CA LYS A 42 10.69 -9.97 -11.20
C LYS A 42 11.17 -8.52 -11.34
N ASP A 43 10.26 -7.61 -11.69
CA ASP A 43 10.56 -6.19 -11.89
C ASP A 43 10.42 -5.40 -10.57
N LEU A 44 9.94 -6.05 -9.50
CA LEU A 44 9.89 -5.46 -8.16
C LEU A 44 11.29 -5.42 -7.55
N THR A 45 11.66 -4.26 -7.04
CA THR A 45 12.91 -4.10 -6.29
C THR A 45 12.67 -4.27 -4.80
N ARG A 46 13.67 -4.79 -4.08
CA ARG A 46 13.58 -4.90 -2.62
C ARG A 46 13.32 -3.54 -1.96
N LYS A 47 13.96 -2.47 -2.46
CA LYS A 47 13.75 -1.10 -2.02
C LYS A 47 12.29 -0.64 -2.14
N TRP A 48 11.61 -1.00 -3.23
CA TRP A 48 10.20 -0.67 -3.42
C TRP A 48 9.31 -1.43 -2.45
N ILE A 49 9.60 -2.71 -2.19
CA ILE A 49 8.87 -3.49 -1.18
C ILE A 49 9.08 -2.90 0.22
N ASP A 50 10.33 -2.57 0.58
CA ASP A 50 10.66 -2.03 1.89
C ASP A 50 10.02 -0.66 2.15
N SER A 51 9.71 0.13 1.11
CA SER A 51 9.05 1.43 1.31
C SER A 51 7.64 1.34 1.88
N PHE A 52 6.95 0.20 1.71
CA PHE A 52 5.62 0.01 2.32
C PHE A 52 5.66 -0.16 3.84
N PHE A 53 6.82 -0.54 4.39
CA PHE A 53 7.00 -0.75 5.82
C PHE A 53 7.56 0.50 6.52
N ILE A 54 7.69 1.63 5.81
CA ILE A 54 8.09 2.90 6.39
C ILE A 54 6.83 3.57 6.95
N SER A 55 6.73 3.62 8.28
CA SER A 55 5.65 4.34 8.94
C SER A 55 5.66 5.82 8.54
N PRO A 56 4.52 6.38 8.10
CA PRO A 56 4.42 7.81 7.81
C PRO A 56 4.35 8.66 9.09
N TRP A 57 4.28 8.03 10.28
CA TRP A 57 4.19 8.73 11.56
C TRP A 57 5.45 8.56 12.41
N ALA A 58 5.74 9.57 13.23
CA ALA A 58 6.60 9.37 14.38
C ALA A 58 5.87 8.50 15.42
N ILE A 59 6.62 7.74 16.24
CA ILE A 59 6.07 6.81 17.25
C ILE A 59 5.00 7.49 18.13
N GLU A 60 5.28 8.70 18.63
CA GLU A 60 4.39 9.46 19.52
C GLU A 60 3.13 10.03 18.83
N GLN A 61 3.13 10.04 17.49
CA GLN A 61 2.07 10.57 16.63
C GLN A 61 1.30 9.46 15.93
N HIS A 62 1.73 8.21 16.07
CA HIS A 62 1.09 7.07 15.42
C HIS A 62 -0.37 6.96 15.91
N PRO A 63 -1.38 6.86 15.03
CA PRO A 63 -2.80 6.84 15.42
C PRO A 63 -3.14 5.71 16.41
N LEU A 64 -2.40 4.61 16.34
CA LEU A 64 -2.54 3.43 17.21
C LEU A 64 -1.44 3.32 18.27
N LYS A 65 -0.81 4.43 18.69
CA LYS A 65 0.28 4.41 19.69
C LYS A 65 -0.10 3.79 21.04
N ASP A 66 -1.36 3.93 21.43
CA ASP A 66 -1.91 3.45 22.71
C ASP A 66 -2.58 2.06 22.57
N LEU A 67 -2.50 1.44 21.38
CA LEU A 67 -3.03 0.10 21.16
C LEU A 67 -2.22 -0.92 21.99
N VAL A 68 -2.88 -1.59 22.93
CA VAL A 68 -2.35 -2.64 23.81
C VAL A 68 -2.10 -3.93 23.03
#